data_AF-A0A931QIV2-F1
#
_entry.id   AF-A0A931QIV2-F1
#
_cell.length_a   1.000
_cell.length_b   1.000
_cell.length_c   1.000
_cell.angle_alpha   90.00
_cell.angle_beta   90.00
_cell.angle_gamma   90.00
#
_symmetry.space_group_name_H-M   'P 1'
#
loop_
_entity.id
_entity.type
_entity.pdbx_description
1 polymer ?
#
loop_
_entity_poly.entity_id
_entity_poly.type
_entity_poly.pdbx_seq_one_letter_code
_entity_poly.pdbx_strand_id
1 'polypeptide(L)' 'MLVDTHAHLAMKEYDGDRDAVVLRAREAGVSRIVSISTD' A
#
# COMPACT_ATOMS: atom_id res chain seq x y z
N MET A 1 3.13 -16.00 3.35
CA MET A 1 2.11 -14.99 3.07
C MET A 1 2.46 -13.74 3.86
N LEU A 2 2.96 -12.69 3.21
CA LEU A 2 3.39 -11.46 3.88
C LEU A 2 2.18 -10.53 4.05
N VAL A 3 2.09 -9.88 5.20
CA VAL A 3 1.09 -8.85 5.49
C VAL A 3 1.84 -7.59 5.87
N ASP A 4 1.58 -6.51 5.15
CA ASP A 4 2.01 -5.18 5.55
C ASP A 4 1.00 -4.65 6.56
N THR A 5 1.42 -4.59 7.82
CA THR A 5 0.55 -4.20 8.94
C THR A 5 0.43 -2.68 9.10
N HIS A 6 1.24 -1.88 8.39
CA HIS A 6 1.24 -0.43 8.52
C HIS A 6 1.84 0.24 7.28
N ALA A 7 0.98 0.82 6.45
CA ALA A 7 1.38 1.66 5.32
C ALA A 7 0.58 2.97 5.31
N HIS A 8 1.10 3.99 4.65
CA HIS A 8 0.40 5.28 4.47
C HIS A 8 0.06 5.54 3.00
N LEU A 9 -0.69 4.63 2.37
CA LEU A 9 -1.02 4.73 0.94
C LEU A 9 -2.01 5.86 0.61
N ALA A 10 -2.67 6.44 1.64
CA ALA A 10 -3.59 7.56 1.49
C ALA A 10 -2.90 8.93 1.40
N MET A 11 -1.58 9.01 1.56
CA MET A 11 -0.82 10.26 1.42
C MET A 11 -0.81 10.76 -0.03
N LYS A 12 -0.73 12.09 -0.21
CA LYS A 12 -0.82 12.77 -1.52
C LYS A 12 0.28 12.34 -2.49
N GLU A 13 1.42 11.94 -1.96
CA GLU A 13 2.58 11.42 -2.70
C GLU A 13 2.23 10.21 -3.55
N TYR A 14 1.19 9.45 -3.18
CA TYR A 14 0.74 8.26 -3.90
C TYR A 14 -0.46 8.51 -4.82
N ASP A 15 -1.04 9.72 -4.87
CA ASP A 15 -2.26 9.95 -5.68
C ASP A 15 -2.07 9.66 -7.17
N GLY A 16 -0.84 9.84 -7.69
CA GLY A 16 -0.53 9.57 -9.09
C GLY A 16 -0.32 8.11 -9.46
N ASP A 17 0.01 7.24 -8.49
CA ASP A 17 0.45 5.87 -8.77
C ASP A 17 0.02 4.80 -7.74
N ARG A 18 -0.90 5.10 -6.83
CA ARG A 18 -1.36 4.21 -5.76
C ARG A 18 -1.69 2.80 -6.23
N ASP A 19 -2.44 2.67 -7.33
CA ASP A 19 -2.83 1.36 -7.86
C ASP A 19 -1.62 0.57 -8.37
N ALA A 20 -0.64 1.26 -8.96
CA ALA A 20 0.61 0.65 -9.40
C ALA A 20 1.47 0.20 -8.21
N VAL A 21 1.48 0.95 -7.10
CA VAL A 21 2.13 0.53 -5.84
C VAL A 21 1.50 -0.76 -5.30
N VAL A 22 0.16 -0.82 -5.26
CA VAL A 22 -0.57 -2.01 -4.77
C VAL A 22 -0.30 -3.22 -5.65
N LEU A 23 -0.23 -3.05 -6.97
CA LEU A 23 0.11 -4.13 -7.90
C LEU A 23 1.53 -4.66 -7.65
N ARG A 24 2.52 -3.77 -7.55
CA ARG A 24 3.91 -4.14 -7.24
C ARG A 24 4.03 -4.87 -5.90
N ALA A 25 3.29 -4.43 -4.88
CA ALA A 25 3.28 -5.08 -3.57
C ALA A 25 2.73 -6.51 -3.66
N ARG A 26 1.67 -6.73 -4.45
CA ARG A 26 1.14 -8.06 -4.73
C ARG A 26 2.15 -8.96 -5.43
N GLU A 27 2.82 -8.45 -6.47
CA GLU A 27 3.85 -9.18 -7.21
C GLU A 27 5.04 -9.57 -6.31
N ALA A 28 5.36 -8.73 -5.33
CA ALA A 28 6.38 -8.99 -4.31
C ALA A 28 5.93 -9.95 -3.20
N GLY A 29 4.68 -10.45 -3.22
CA GLY A 29 4.17 -11.42 -2.25
C GLY A 29 3.46 -10.83 -1.03
N VAL A 30 3.18 -9.51 -1.03
CA VAL A 30 2.34 -8.87 -0.01
C VAL A 30 0.88 -9.17 -0.30
N SER A 31 0.27 -9.99 0.56
CA SER A 31 -1.09 -10.49 0.38
C SER A 31 -2.17 -9.53 0.87
N ARG A 32 -1.84 -8.69 1.88
CA ARG A 32 -2.72 -7.72 2.52
C ARG A 32 -1.89 -6.53 2.99
N ILE A 33 -2.47 -5.34 2.90
CA ILE A 33 -1.89 -4.08 3.38
C ILE A 33 -2.93 -3.39 4.25
N VAL A 34 -2.53 -2.98 5.45
CA VAL A 34 -3.33 -2.11 6.32
C VAL A 34 -2.84 -0.68 6.10
N SER A 35 -3.62 0.11 5.36
CA SER A 35 -3.32 1.52 5.14
C SER A 35 -3.91 2.37 6.28
N ILE A 36 -3.04 3.07 7.00
CA ILE A 36 -3.39 3.97 8.09
C ILE A 36 -3.55 5.39 7.55
N SER A 37 -4.65 6.04 7.91
CA SER A 37 -4.87 7.46 7.67
C SER A 37 -4.62 8.23 8.95
N THR A 38 -4.05 9.43 8.82
CA THR A 38 -3.92 10.42 9.88
C THR A 38 -4.56 11.72 9.38
N ASP A 39 -4.93 12.61 10.30
CA ASP A 39 -5.53 13.92 10.03
C ASP A 39 -4.58 14.90 9.33
#